data_AF-A0A2W5RRT9-F1
#
_entry.id   AF-A0A2W5RRT9-F1
#
_cell.length_a   1.000
_cell.length_b   1.000
_cell.length_c   1.000
_cell.angle_alpha   90.00
_cell.angle_beta   90.00
_cell.angle_gamma   90.00
#
_symmetry.space_group_name_H-M   'P 1'
#
loop_
_entity.id
_entity.type
_entity.pdbx_description
1 polymer ?
#
loop_
_entity_poly.entity_id
_entity_poly.type
_entity_poly.pdbx_seq_one_letter_code
_entity_poly.pdbx_strand_id
1 'polypeptide(L)' 'MIRIDEIWLATQPMDMRAGMDTVMAQVVRAFGYIKPHCAYLFCNKRGHRMKVLVH' A
#
# COMPACT_ATOMS: atom_id res chain seq x y z
N MET A 1 7.19 -10.31 -15.78
CA MET A 1 7.66 -9.95 -14.42
C MET A 1 7.31 -8.49 -14.18
N ILE A 2 6.71 -8.12 -13.04
CA ILE A 2 6.39 -6.72 -12.73
C ILE A 2 7.67 -6.05 -12.19
N ARG A 3 8.07 -4.93 -12.80
CA ARG A 3 9.22 -4.14 -12.34
C ARG A 3 8.85 -3.34 -11.09
N ILE A 4 9.64 -3.49 -10.03
CA ILE A 4 9.47 -2.77 -8.76
C ILE A 4 10.82 -2.19 -8.39
N ASP A 5 10.90 -0.87 -8.35
CA ASP A 5 12.12 -0.11 -8.04
C ASP A 5 12.14 0.34 -6.57
N GLU A 6 10.97 0.53 -5.95
CA GLU A 6 10.82 0.96 -4.55
C GLU A 6 9.73 0.16 -3.81
N ILE A 7 9.95 -0.07 -2.50
CA ILE A 7 8.99 -0.70 -1.59
C ILE A 7 8.78 0.20 -0.37
N TRP A 8 7.53 0.53 -0.08
CA TRP A 8 7.14 1.37 1.06
C TRP A 8 6.20 0.61 1.98
N LEU A 9 6.49 0.62 3.29
CA LEU A 9 5.64 0.01 4.32
C LEU A 9 4.89 1.09 5.09
N ALA A 10 3.56 0.99 5.12
CA ALA A 10 2.73 1.85 5.95
C ALA A 10 3.02 1.63 7.45
N THR A 11 3.18 2.72 8.19
CA THR A 11 3.38 2.69 9.65
C THR A 11 2.07 2.51 10.42
N GLN A 12 0.94 2.83 9.79
CA GLN A 12 -0.40 2.63 10.35
C GLN A 12 -0.99 1.30 9.88
N PRO A 13 -1.67 0.55 10.79
CA PRO A 13 -2.33 -0.68 10.40
C PRO A 13 -3.55 -0.38 9.52
N MET A 14 -3.81 -1.25 8.55
CA MET A 14 -4.95 -1.16 7.65
C MET A 14 -6.00 -2.22 7.94
N ASP A 15 -7.28 -1.86 7.77
CA ASP A 15 -8.35 -2.86 7.69
C ASP A 15 -8.18 -3.68 6.40
N MET A 16 -8.02 -5.00 6.53
CA MET A 16 -7.83 -5.89 5.38
C MET A 16 -9.07 -5.99 4.49
N ARG A 17 -10.24 -5.57 4.99
CA ARG A 17 -11.48 -5.48 4.23
C ARG A 17 -11.55 -4.24 3.32
N ALA A 18 -10.67 -3.26 3.52
CA ALA A 18 -10.63 -2.05 2.70
C ALA A 18 -10.43 -2.40 1.22
N GLY A 19 -11.23 -1.80 0.33
CA GLY A 19 -11.14 -2.01 -1.12
C GLY A 19 -9.94 -1.32 -1.76
N MET A 20 -9.82 -1.42 -3.08
CA MET A 20 -8.72 -0.79 -3.84
C MET A 20 -8.74 0.74 -3.72
N ASP A 21 -9.92 1.37 -3.80
CA ASP A 21 -10.07 2.84 -3.71
C ASP A 21 -9.55 3.38 -2.37
N THR A 22 -9.82 2.67 -1.27
CA THR A 22 -9.34 3.06 0.06
C THR A 22 -7.82 2.95 0.14
N VAL A 23 -7.23 1.89 -0.41
CA VAL A 23 -5.77 1.69 -0.43
C VAL A 23 -5.11 2.78 -1.26
N MET A 24 -5.62 3.06 -2.47
CA MET A 24 -5.13 4.14 -3.33
C MET A 24 -5.25 5.50 -2.64
N ALA A 25 -6.40 5.80 -2.03
CA ALA A 25 -6.61 7.04 -1.30
C ALA A 25 -5.61 7.21 -0.13
N GLN A 26 -5.24 6.14 0.58
CA GLN A 26 -4.20 6.20 1.61
C GLN A 26 -2.82 6.53 1.03
N VAL A 27 -2.44 5.93 -0.10
CA VAL A 27 -1.18 6.25 -0.79
C VAL A 27 -1.17 7.70 -1.25
N VAL A 28 -2.23 8.13 -1.94
CA VAL A 28 -2.36 9.52 -2.42
C VAL A 28 -2.36 10.51 -1.25
N ARG A 29 -3.00 10.18 -0.12
CA ARG A 29 -2.96 11.03 1.07
C ARG A 29 -1.56 11.16 1.68
N ALA A 30 -0.75 10.11 1.62
CA ALA A 30 0.60 10.10 2.19
C ALA A 30 1.64 10.76 1.27
N PHE A 31 1.54 10.57 -0.04
CA PHE A 31 2.57 10.97 -1.01
C PHE A 31 2.11 12.05 -2.01
N GLY A 32 0.82 12.40 -2.04
CA GLY A 32 0.20 13.31 -3.02
C GLY A 32 -0.12 12.67 -4.37
N TYR A 33 0.52 11.55 -4.70
CA TYR A 33 0.36 10.79 -5.94
C TYR A 33 0.80 9.33 -5.75
N ILE A 34 0.60 8.50 -6.77
CA ILE A 34 1.08 7.11 -6.79
C ILE A 34 2.27 7.04 -7.74
N LYS A 35 3.43 6.63 -7.25
CA LYS A 35 4.64 6.48 -8.07
C LYS A 35 4.53 5.22 -8.93
N PRO A 36 4.94 5.26 -10.21
CA PRO A 36 5.08 4.05 -11.02
C PRO A 36 6.25 3.19 -10.53
N HIS A 37 6.19 1.89 -10.81
CA HIS A 37 7.17 0.88 -10.38
C HIS A 37 7.36 0.82 -8.86
N CYS A 38 6.29 1.06 -8.09
CA CYS A 38 6.35 1.15 -6.65
C CYS A 38 5.39 0.17 -5.98
N ALA A 39 5.85 -0.51 -4.93
CA ALA A 39 5.03 -1.38 -4.11
C ALA A 39 4.73 -0.74 -2.75
N TYR A 40 3.45 -0.53 -2.45
CA TYR A 40 2.95 0.00 -1.18
C TYR A 40 2.37 -1.14 -0.34
N LEU A 41 3.03 -1.46 0.78
CA LEU A 41 2.67 -2.52 1.70
C LEU A 41 1.89 -1.99 2.90
N PHE A 42 0.85 -2.73 3.26
CA PHE A 42 -0.01 -2.44 4.40
C PHE A 42 -0.17 -3.69 5.24
N CYS A 43 0.04 -3.57 6.55
CA CYS A 43 -0.16 -4.66 7.49
C CYS A 43 -1.48 -4.48 8.26
N ASN A 44 -2.11 -5.57 8.67
CA ASN A 44 -3.18 -5.48 9.67
C ASN A 44 -2.61 -5.17 11.06
N LYS A 45 -3.47 -4.77 12.00
CA LYS A 45 -3.06 -4.45 13.39
C LYS A 45 -2.30 -5.57 14.10
N ARG A 46 -2.55 -6.82 13.72
CA ARG A 46 -1.89 -8.01 14.28
C ARG A 46 -0.60 -8.40 13.53
N GLY A 47 -0.24 -7.73 12.43
CA GLY A 47 0.98 -7.99 11.66
C GLY A 47 1.05 -9.31 10.88
N HIS A 48 -0.03 -10.09 10.79
CA HIS A 48 -0.02 -11.41 10.14
C HIS A 48 -0.68 -11.42 8.76
N ARG A 49 -1.30 -10.31 8.35
CA ARG A 49 -1.85 -10.14 7.00
C ARG A 49 -1.24 -8.91 6.37
N MET A 50 -0.84 -9.05 5.11
CA MET A 50 -0.35 -7.97 4.29
C MET A 50 -1.26 -7.78 3.09
N LYS A 51 -1.36 -6.53 2.64
CA LYS A 51 -1.95 -6.13 1.38
C LYS A 51 -0.95 -5.26 0.65
N VAL A 52 -0.83 -5.47 -0.66
CA VAL A 52 0.14 -4.76 -1.50
C VAL A 52 -0.61 -4.10 -2.65
N LEU A 53 -0.37 -2.80 -2.83
CA LEU A 53 -0.71 -2.08 -4.06
C LEU A 53 0.57 -1.93 -4.87
N VAL A 54 0.54 -2.37 -6.13
CA VAL A 54 1.64 -2.14 -7.08
C VAL A 54 1.12 -1.24 -8.19
N HIS A 55 1.85 -0.16 -8.45
CA HIS A 55 1.60 0.77 -9.54
C HIS A 55 2.88 1.01 -10.33
#